data_AF-A0A9J6G9E2-F1
#
_entry.id   AF-A0A9J6G9E2-F1
#
_cell.length_a   1.000
_cell.length_b   1.000
_cell.length_c   1.000
_cell.angle_alpha   90.00
_cell.angle_beta   90.00
_cell.angle_gamma   90.00
#
_symmetry.space_group_name_H-M   'P 1'
#
loop_
_entity.id
_entity.type
_entity.pdbx_description
1 polymer ?
#
loop_
_entity_poly.entity_id
_entity_poly.type
_entity_poly.pdbx_seq_one_letter_code
_entity_poly.pdbx_strand_id
1 'polypeptide(L)'
;MKMVMRPRGGFRVSDVTRVERSRAIAAVAQITANEASEDFVRMNLQQNIVLMSTSKSEHANQYAAVGRIDIRGTAHKLGAYEAAPHGTVKSVIRGVPLEETSQEILDNVVHKHNLTALQANQISKTRSVIIAFEGH
;
A
#
# COMPACT_ATOMS: atom_id res chain seq x y z
N MET A 1 -5.05 4.21 9.10
CA MET A 1 -4.25 4.17 7.85
C MET A 1 -5.00 3.49 6.72
N LYS A 2 -4.55 3.72 5.48
CA LYS A 2 -5.14 3.16 4.27
C LYS A 2 -4.08 2.34 3.52
N MET A 3 -4.38 1.09 3.22
CA MET A 3 -3.50 0.19 2.47
C MET A 3 -4.07 -0.08 1.10
N VAL A 4 -3.25 0.03 0.07
CA VAL A 4 -3.61 -0.34 -1.30
C VAL A 4 -2.98 -1.69 -1.61
N MET A 5 -3.83 -2.65 -1.99
CA MET A 5 -3.45 -3.96 -2.47
C MET A 5 -3.69 -4.04 -3.97
N ARG A 6 -2.63 -4.34 -4.73
CA ARG A 6 -2.65 -4.47 -6.18
C ARG A 6 -2.27 -5.89 -6.58
N PRO A 7 -3.18 -6.65 -7.22
CA PRO A 7 -2.83 -7.94 -7.77
C PRO A 7 -1.75 -7.86 -8.86
N ARG A 8 -0.99 -8.94 -9.00
CA ARG A 8 0.05 -9.15 -10.01
C ARG A 8 -0.32 -10.35 -10.89
N GLY A 9 0.28 -10.43 -12.08
CA GLY A 9 0.15 -11.61 -12.93
C GLY A 9 -1.25 -11.82 -13.55
N GLY A 10 -1.99 -10.75 -13.82
CA GLY A 10 -3.24 -10.81 -14.61
C GLY A 10 -4.52 -11.05 -13.81
N PHE A 11 -4.45 -11.32 -12.50
CA PHE A 11 -5.65 -11.44 -11.66
C PHE A 11 -6.45 -10.13 -11.64
N ARG A 12 -7.76 -10.21 -11.90
CA ARG A 12 -8.65 -9.06 -11.78
C ARG A 12 -9.51 -9.16 -10.52
N VAL A 13 -9.56 -8.08 -9.76
CA VAL A 13 -10.41 -7.97 -8.57
C VAL A 13 -11.91 -8.05 -8.93
N SER A 14 -12.29 -7.92 -10.20
CA SER A 14 -13.66 -8.12 -10.68
C SER A 14 -14.10 -9.59 -10.69
N ASP A 15 -13.16 -10.54 -10.78
CA ASP A 15 -13.48 -11.95 -11.12
C ASP A 15 -13.98 -12.76 -9.91
N VAL A 16 -14.02 -12.10 -8.76
CA VAL A 16 -14.28 -12.66 -7.45
C VAL A 16 -15.27 -11.75 -6.71
N THR A 17 -15.93 -12.27 -5.67
CA THR A 17 -16.83 -11.44 -4.84
C THR A 17 -16.05 -10.66 -3.78
N ARG A 18 -16.66 -9.58 -3.27
CA ARG A 18 -16.08 -8.80 -2.17
C ARG A 18 -15.79 -9.68 -0.95
N VAL A 19 -16.74 -10.57 -0.61
CA VAL A 19 -16.65 -11.45 0.56
C VAL A 19 -15.50 -12.45 0.42
N GLU A 20 -15.35 -13.09 -0.75
CA GLU A 20 -14.24 -14.01 -1.01
C GLU A 20 -12.88 -13.33 -0.85
N ARG A 21 -12.71 -12.13 -1.39
CA ARG A 21 -11.47 -11.35 -1.26
C ARG A 21 -11.18 -10.95 0.18
N SER A 22 -12.17 -10.36 0.86
CA SER A 22 -11.99 -9.91 2.24
C SER A 22 -11.59 -11.06 3.16
N ARG A 23 -12.20 -12.24 2.99
CA ARG A 23 -11.82 -13.44 3.73
C ARG A 23 -10.42 -13.93 3.38
N ALA A 24 -10.06 -13.98 2.09
CA ALA A 24 -8.74 -14.41 1.66
C ALA A 24 -7.63 -13.48 2.19
N ILE A 25 -7.88 -12.16 2.20
CA ILE A 25 -6.96 -11.16 2.73
C ILE A 25 -6.84 -11.29 4.25
N ALA A 26 -7.96 -11.35 4.98
CA ALA A 26 -7.95 -11.49 6.44
C ALA A 26 -7.26 -12.79 6.89
N ALA A 27 -7.49 -13.90 6.18
CA ALA A 27 -6.87 -15.18 6.45
C ALA A 27 -5.33 -15.12 6.34
N VAL A 28 -4.80 -14.44 5.32
CA VAL A 28 -3.35 -14.29 5.14
C VAL A 28 -2.77 -13.24 6.09
N ALA A 29 -3.51 -12.16 6.35
CA ALA A 29 -3.13 -11.14 7.31
C ALA A 29 -3.16 -11.64 8.77
N GLN A 30 -3.67 -12.85 9.02
CA GLN A 30 -3.85 -13.45 10.35
C GLN A 30 -4.75 -12.61 11.27
N ILE A 31 -5.74 -11.93 10.69
CA ILE A 31 -6.71 -11.10 11.41
C ILE A 31 -8.01 -11.90 11.54
N THR A 32 -8.58 -11.96 12.73
CA THR A 32 -9.84 -12.68 12.95
C THR A 32 -11.00 -11.97 12.23
N ALA A 33 -12.08 -12.70 11.94
CA ALA A 33 -13.25 -12.11 11.29
C ALA A 33 -13.89 -10.96 12.12
N ASN A 34 -13.80 -11.04 13.45
CA ASN A 34 -14.31 -10.01 14.34
C ASN A 34 -13.44 -8.75 14.26
N GLU A 35 -12.12 -8.90 14.31
CA GLU A 35 -11.18 -7.78 14.20
C GLU A 35 -11.25 -7.12 12.82
N ALA A 36 -11.36 -7.91 11.75
CA ALA A 36 -11.49 -7.42 10.40
C ALA A 36 -12.84 -6.72 10.14
N SER A 37 -13.85 -6.92 10.99
CA SER A 37 -15.16 -6.27 10.85
C SER A 37 -15.14 -4.77 11.14
N GLU A 38 -14.14 -4.32 11.91
CA GLU A 38 -13.90 -2.91 12.20
C GLU A 38 -13.15 -2.20 11.04
N ASP A 39 -12.60 -2.98 10.11
CA ASP A 39 -11.87 -2.47 8.97
C ASP A 39 -12.76 -2.31 7.73
N PHE A 40 -12.47 -1.28 6.94
CA PHE A 40 -13.19 -1.00 5.71
C PHE A 40 -12.45 -1.54 4.49
N VAL A 41 -13.13 -2.40 3.73
CA VAL A 41 -12.66 -2.88 2.43
C VAL A 41 -13.42 -2.20 1.31
N ARG A 42 -12.73 -1.44 0.47
CA ARG A 42 -13.24 -0.86 -0.77
C ARG A 42 -12.49 -1.39 -1.97
N MET A 43 -13.12 -1.35 -3.13
CA MET A 43 -12.56 -1.89 -4.38
C MET A 43 -12.65 -0.82 -5.44
N ASN A 44 -11.55 -0.62 -6.16
CA ASN A 44 -11.53 0.20 -7.35
C ASN A 44 -11.29 -0.74 -8.54
N LEU A 45 -12.39 -1.13 -9.19
CA LEU A 45 -12.37 -2.07 -10.31
C LEU A 45 -11.62 -1.49 -11.52
N GLN A 46 -11.77 -0.18 -11.75
CA GLN A 46 -11.10 0.52 -12.86
C GLN A 46 -9.59 0.49 -12.71
N GLN A 47 -9.08 0.65 -11.50
CA GLN A 47 -7.64 0.60 -11.20
C GLN A 47 -7.14 -0.80 -10.85
N ASN A 48 -8.04 -1.79 -10.80
CA ASN A 48 -7.76 -3.16 -10.36
C ASN A 48 -7.05 -3.22 -8.99
N ILE A 49 -7.57 -2.49 -8.00
CA ILE A 49 -7.00 -2.46 -6.63
C ILE A 49 -8.06 -2.70 -5.56
N VAL A 50 -7.61 -3.17 -4.40
CA VAL A 50 -8.37 -3.23 -3.15
C VAL A 50 -7.78 -2.19 -2.19
N LEU A 51 -8.64 -1.39 -1.57
CA LEU A 51 -8.29 -0.44 -0.54
C LEU A 51 -8.77 -0.98 0.81
N MET A 52 -7.84 -1.20 1.73
CA MET A 52 -8.13 -1.52 3.12
C MET A 52 -7.96 -0.25 3.95
N SER A 53 -8.89 0.06 4.84
CA SER A 53 -8.77 1.17 5.77
C SER A 53 -9.00 0.66 7.18
N THR A 54 -8.06 0.93 8.07
CA THR A 54 -8.09 0.48 9.46
C THR A 54 -7.67 1.63 10.37
N SER A 55 -8.21 1.68 11.59
CA SER A 55 -7.75 2.60 12.64
C SER A 55 -6.55 2.03 13.43
N LYS A 56 -6.26 0.73 13.29
CA LYS A 56 -5.23 0.02 14.06
C LYS A 56 -3.92 -0.05 13.29
N SER A 57 -2.83 0.36 13.93
CA SER A 57 -1.50 0.34 13.31
C SER A 57 -1.03 -1.07 12.97
N GLU A 58 -1.29 -2.02 13.88
CA GLU A 58 -0.99 -3.44 13.73
C GLU A 58 -1.65 -4.05 12.49
N HIS A 59 -2.94 -3.80 12.29
CA HIS A 59 -3.67 -4.31 11.13
C HIS A 59 -3.09 -3.79 9.81
N ALA A 60 -2.67 -2.52 9.75
CA ALA A 60 -2.08 -2.00 8.52
C ALA A 60 -0.74 -2.67 8.21
N ASN A 61 0.08 -2.95 9.22
CA ASN A 61 1.33 -3.70 9.05
C ASN A 61 1.05 -5.12 8.56
N GLN A 62 0.07 -5.80 9.14
CA GLN A 62 -0.38 -7.12 8.71
C GLN A 62 -0.88 -7.10 7.26
N TYR A 63 -1.69 -6.11 6.89
CA TYR A 63 -2.15 -5.90 5.52
C TYR A 63 -1.01 -5.54 4.55
N ALA A 64 -0.01 -4.76 4.98
CA ALA A 64 1.17 -4.43 4.19
C ALA A 64 2.01 -5.67 3.86
N ALA A 65 2.03 -6.65 4.76
CA ALA A 65 2.79 -7.89 4.61
C ALA A 65 2.12 -8.91 3.67
N VAL A 66 0.87 -8.70 3.25
CA VAL A 66 0.16 -9.63 2.36
C VAL A 66 0.74 -9.59 0.94
N GLY A 67 1.63 -10.53 0.64
CA GLY A 67 2.22 -10.71 -0.70
C GLY A 67 1.49 -11.71 -1.61
N ARG A 68 0.56 -12.49 -1.05
CA ARG A 68 -0.18 -13.54 -1.77
C ARG A 68 -1.54 -13.77 -1.13
N ILE A 69 -2.56 -14.07 -1.92
CA ILE A 69 -3.83 -14.63 -1.42
C ILE A 69 -4.18 -15.89 -2.20
N ASP A 70 -4.89 -16.80 -1.54
CA ASP A 70 -5.43 -18.00 -2.16
C ASP A 70 -6.95 -17.82 -2.33
N ILE A 71 -7.43 -17.86 -3.58
CA ILE A 71 -8.86 -17.76 -3.90
C ILE A 71 -9.24 -18.92 -4.81
N ARG A 72 -10.28 -19.67 -4.44
CA ARG A 72 -10.79 -20.83 -5.20
C ARG A 72 -9.67 -21.84 -5.55
N GLY A 73 -8.76 -22.08 -4.61
CA GLY A 73 -7.62 -22.99 -4.77
C GLY A 73 -6.49 -22.47 -5.66
N THR A 74 -6.56 -21.23 -6.14
CA THR A 74 -5.50 -20.60 -6.94
C THR A 74 -4.78 -19.53 -6.15
N ALA A 75 -3.44 -19.59 -6.15
CA ALA A 75 -2.59 -18.60 -5.52
C ALA A 75 -2.39 -17.38 -6.42
N HIS A 76 -2.74 -16.20 -5.92
CA HIS A 76 -2.59 -14.93 -6.62
C HIS A 76 -1.58 -14.04 -5.89
N LYS A 77 -0.56 -13.57 -6.62
CA LYS A 77 0.43 -12.63 -6.08
C LYS A 77 -0.16 -11.22 -5.98
N LEU A 78 0.23 -10.50 -4.94
CA LEU A 78 -0.19 -9.13 -4.66
C LEU A 78 1.04 -8.28 -4.35
N GLY A 79 0.93 -6.97 -4.53
CA GLY A 79 1.74 -6.02 -3.78
C GLY A 79 0.82 -5.18 -2.90
N ALA A 80 1.15 -5.03 -1.63
CA ALA A 80 0.48 -4.13 -0.70
C ALA A 80 1.42 -2.98 -0.33
N TYR A 81 0.86 -1.78 -0.21
CA TYR A 81 1.61 -0.59 0.20
C TYR A 81 0.68 0.42 0.86
N GLU A 82 1.22 1.21 1.77
CA GLU A 82 0.44 2.27 2.42
C GLU A 82 0.12 3.38 1.41
N ALA A 83 -1.12 3.84 1.40
CA ALA A 83 -1.51 5.02 0.66
C ALA A 83 -1.01 6.25 1.39
N ALA A 84 -0.52 7.23 0.63
CA ALA A 84 -0.18 8.54 1.17
C ALA A 84 -1.35 9.10 2.02
N PRO A 85 -1.06 9.72 3.18
CA PRO A 85 -2.07 10.33 4.04
C PRO A 85 -2.98 11.31 3.29
N HIS A 86 -4.16 11.58 3.86
CA HIS A 86 -5.04 12.59 3.29
C HIS A 86 -4.40 13.98 3.40
N GLY A 87 -4.60 14.83 2.40
CA GLY A 87 -4.04 16.18 2.39
C GLY A 87 -2.54 16.12 2.17
N THR A 88 -2.12 15.38 1.14
CA THR A 88 -0.71 15.29 0.76
C THR A 88 -0.53 15.59 -0.72
N VAL A 89 0.56 16.27 -1.06
CA VAL A 89 0.97 16.55 -2.45
C VAL A 89 2.09 15.57 -2.82
N LYS A 90 2.03 15.00 -4.02
CA LYS A 90 3.07 14.07 -4.51
C LYS A 90 3.99 14.78 -5.49
N SER A 91 5.29 14.68 -5.28
CA SER A 91 6.33 15.08 -6.24
C SER A 91 7.13 13.87 -6.70
N VAL A 92 7.77 13.98 -7.86
CA VAL A 92 8.68 12.97 -8.40
C VAL A 92 10.06 13.59 -8.58
N ILE A 93 11.07 13.05 -7.89
CA ILE A 93 12.47 13.37 -8.09
C ILE A 93 13.10 12.31 -8.98
N ARG A 94 13.90 12.73 -9.96
CA ARG A 94 14.65 11.84 -10.87
C ARG A 94 16.15 12.01 -10.64
N GLY A 95 16.92 10.99 -11.01
CA GLY A 95 18.39 10.98 -10.88
C GLY A 95 18.91 10.49 -9.53
N VAL A 96 18.06 9.96 -8.64
CA VAL A 96 18.47 9.47 -7.32
C VAL A 96 19.33 8.20 -7.48
N PRO A 97 20.50 8.08 -6.80
CA PRO A 97 21.31 6.87 -6.80
C PRO A 97 20.51 5.64 -6.38
N LEU A 98 20.81 4.49 -6.99
CA LEU A 98 20.10 3.24 -6.66
C LEU A 98 20.57 2.61 -5.35
N GLU A 99 21.74 3.03 -4.85
CA GLU A 99 22.30 2.53 -3.59
C GLU A 99 21.58 3.08 -2.36
N GLU A 100 20.89 4.22 -2.48
CA GLU A 100 20.19 4.85 -1.35
C GLU A 100 18.87 4.11 -1.03
N THR A 101 18.69 3.80 0.24
CA THR A 101 17.45 3.26 0.80
C THR A 101 16.36 4.33 0.85
N SER A 102 15.10 3.90 0.94
CA SER A 102 13.97 4.84 1.06
C SER A 102 14.06 5.72 2.32
N GLN A 103 14.68 5.23 3.40
CA GLN A 103 14.92 6.02 4.61
C GLN A 103 16.03 7.06 4.41
N GLU A 104 17.15 6.70 3.80
CA GLU A 104 18.24 7.65 3.50
C GLU A 104 17.77 8.77 2.56
N ILE A 105 16.95 8.43 1.55
CA ILE A 105 16.34 9.42 0.67
C ILE A 105 15.41 10.33 1.46
N LEU A 106 14.59 9.77 2.36
CA LEU A 106 13.70 10.56 3.21
C LEU A 106 14.50 11.50 4.11
N ASP A 107 15.56 11.04 4.76
CA ASP A 107 16.40 11.86 5.64
C ASP A 107 17.12 12.98 4.88
N ASN A 108 17.51 12.73 3.62
CA ASN A 108 18.10 13.75 2.75
C ASN A 108 17.09 14.81 2.29
N VAL A 109 15.81 14.43 2.18
CA VAL A 109 14.72 15.33 1.75
C VAL A 109 14.12 16.08 2.94
N VAL A 110 13.97 15.41 4.09
CA VAL A 110 13.44 15.97 5.34
C VAL A 110 14.57 16.67 6.07
N HIS A 111 14.70 17.96 5.81
CA HIS A 111 15.63 18.83 6.53
C HIS A 111 14.93 20.09 7.03
N LYS A 112 15.66 20.92 7.79
CA LYS A 112 15.15 22.16 8.40
C LYS A 112 14.47 23.17 7.46
N HIS A 113 14.58 22.98 6.14
CA HIS A 113 13.96 23.83 5.12
C HIS A 113 12.89 23.10 4.29
N ASN A 114 12.60 21.85 4.62
CA ASN A 114 11.65 20.99 3.90
C ASN A 114 11.00 20.00 4.88
N LEU A 115 10.41 20.55 5.95
CA LEU A 115 9.82 19.79 7.06
C LEU A 115 8.53 19.05 6.68
N THR A 116 7.94 19.36 5.54
CA THR A 116 6.63 18.85 5.12
C THR A 116 6.72 17.50 4.41
N ALA A 117 7.91 16.98 4.12
CA ALA A 117 8.06 15.66 3.52
C ALA A 117 7.68 14.56 4.53
N LEU A 118 6.68 13.75 4.16
CA LEU A 118 6.10 12.70 5.00
C LEU A 118 6.63 11.31 4.66
N GLN A 119 6.84 11.04 3.37
CA GLN A 119 7.24 9.72 2.87
C GLN A 119 8.05 9.84 1.59
N ALA A 120 9.07 9.00 1.42
CA ALA A 120 9.83 8.85 0.18
C ALA A 120 9.83 7.38 -0.25
N ASN A 121 9.48 7.11 -1.51
CA ASN A 121 9.42 5.75 -2.05
C ASN A 121 10.08 5.69 -3.42
N GLN A 122 11.08 4.83 -3.59
CA GLN A 122 11.72 4.62 -4.88
C GLN A 122 10.79 3.84 -5.83
N ILE A 123 10.68 4.30 -7.07
CA ILE A 123 9.91 3.62 -8.11
C ILE A 123 10.76 2.47 -8.66
N SER A 124 10.55 1.26 -8.13
CA SER A 124 10.98 -0.04 -8.70
C SER A 124 12.28 -0.03 -9.54
N LYS A 125 13.45 -0.12 -8.90
CA LYS A 125 14.79 -0.16 -9.54
C LYS A 125 15.09 0.99 -10.53
N THR A 126 14.33 2.07 -10.52
CA THR A 126 14.62 3.27 -11.31
C THR A 126 15.28 4.32 -10.43
N ARG A 127 15.98 5.28 -11.06
CA ARG A 127 16.51 6.47 -10.41
C ARG A 127 15.43 7.51 -10.09
N SER A 128 14.18 7.08 -9.85
CA SER A 128 13.05 7.97 -9.57
C SER A 128 12.45 7.67 -8.21
N VAL A 129 12.13 8.73 -7.45
CA VAL A 129 11.53 8.64 -6.11
C VAL A 129 10.27 9.48 -6.09
N ILE A 130 9.21 8.93 -5.51
CA ILE A 130 7.99 9.68 -5.18
C ILE A 130 8.13 10.18 -3.76
N ILE A 131 7.96 11.48 -3.55
CA ILE A 131 7.89 12.08 -2.23
C ILE A 131 6.47 12.58 -1.99
N ALA A 132 5.91 12.24 -0.84
CA ALA A 132 4.67 12.82 -0.34
C ALA A 132 5.02 13.97 0.60
N PHE A 133 4.46 15.15 0.36
CA PHE A 133 4.49 16.31 1.23
C PHE A 133 3.14 16.51 1.91
N GLU A 134 3.10 17.13 3.09
CA GLU A 134 1.88 17.73 3.61
C GLU A 134 1.31 18.71 2.57
N GLY A 135 0.02 18.58 2.30
CA GLY A 135 -0.74 19.50 1.48
C GLY A 135 -1.34 20.56 2.38
N HIS A 136 -0.96 21.81 2.15
CA HIS A 136 -1.59 22.99 2.73
C HIS A 136 -2.79 23.44 1.90
#